data_AF-A0A914F4H3-F1
#
_entry.id   AF-A0A914F4H3-F1
#
_cell.length_a   1.000
_cell.length_b   1.000
_cell.length_c   1.000
_cell.angle_alpha   90.00
_cell.angle_beta   90.00
_cell.angle_gamma   90.00
#
_symmetry.space_group_name_H-M   'P 1'
#
loop_
_entity.id
_entity.type
_entity.pdbx_description
1 polymer ?
#
loop_
_entity_poly.entity_id
_entity_poly.type
_entity_poly.pdbx_seq_one_letter_code
_entity_poly.pdbx_strand_id
1 'polypeptide(L)'
;MYISDRDITDPKKKVKVLLQTIGSHMLEKIIDWSPKKPQDMEYDDLIKLIKGKCMKKPNLAALRVKFFNEKQQPGQGLDEYFSHMAQLYGQCQLDKMTADEFGVLAVLQGLAQDDTRQFIMTSSTEIKSISKVQELAS
;
A
#
# COMPACT_ATOMS: atom_id res chain seq x y z
N MET A 1 4.47 3.02 -18.30
CA MET A 1 5.90 3.39 -18.30
C MET A 1 6.14 4.42 -19.41
N TYR A 2 5.48 5.58 -19.38
CA TYR A 2 5.41 6.51 -20.54
C TYR A 2 6.69 7.30 -20.86
N ILE A 3 7.61 7.45 -19.90
CA ILE A 3 8.81 8.31 -20.04
C ILE A 3 9.99 7.53 -20.62
N SER A 4 10.10 6.24 -20.30
CA SER A 4 11.14 5.34 -20.83
C SER A 4 10.91 5.01 -22.31
N ASP A 5 9.65 4.90 -22.72
CA ASP A 5 9.26 4.58 -24.10
C ASP A 5 9.51 5.73 -25.10
N ARG A 6 9.86 6.94 -24.62
CA ARG A 6 10.10 8.14 -25.43
C ARG A 6 11.52 8.68 -25.37
N ASP A 7 12.47 7.92 -24.82
CA ASP A 7 13.90 8.28 -24.74
C ASP A 7 14.15 9.68 -24.13
N ILE A 8 13.30 10.09 -23.18
CA ILE A 8 13.42 11.38 -22.52
C ILE A 8 14.55 11.25 -21.48
N THR A 9 15.76 11.64 -21.86
CA THR A 9 16.96 11.56 -21.00
C THR A 9 17.12 12.78 -20.10
N ASP A 10 16.65 13.95 -20.53
CA ASP A 10 16.73 15.22 -19.78
C ASP A 10 15.89 15.18 -18.49
N PRO A 11 16.52 15.29 -17.29
CA PRO A 11 15.84 15.29 -16.00
C PRO A 11 14.74 16.35 -15.89
N LYS A 12 14.96 17.57 -16.40
CA LYS A 12 13.97 18.66 -16.31
C LYS A 12 12.74 18.38 -17.17
N LYS A 13 12.94 17.75 -18.32
CA LYS A 13 11.87 17.31 -19.20
C LYS A 13 11.05 16.18 -18.58
N LYS A 14 11.67 15.25 -17.84
CA LYS A 14 10.96 14.22 -17.07
C LYS A 14 10.04 14.80 -16.01
N VAL A 15 10.53 15.79 -15.23
CA VAL A 15 9.74 16.50 -14.22
C VAL A 15 8.55 17.21 -14.87
N LYS A 16 8.78 17.97 -15.95
CA LYS A 16 7.72 18.69 -16.65
C LYS A 16 6.61 17.76 -17.17
N VAL A 17 7.00 16.65 -17.79
CA VAL A 17 6.05 15.64 -18.31
C VAL A 17 5.27 14.99 -17.16
N LEU A 18 5.92 14.66 -16.04
CA LEU A 18 5.25 14.12 -14.86
C LEU A 18 4.19 15.08 -14.33
N LEU A 19 4.54 16.35 -14.11
CA LEU A 19 3.62 17.36 -13.57
C LEU A 19 2.43 17.63 -14.51
N GLN A 20 2.63 17.55 -15.82
CA GLN A 20 1.55 17.64 -16.80
C GLN A 20 0.62 16.42 -16.79
N THR A 21 1.14 15.25 -16.43
CA THR A 21 0.39 13.98 -16.48
C THR A 21 -0.46 13.74 -15.23
N ILE A 22 0.01 14.15 -14.05
CA ILE A 22 -0.65 13.89 -12.76
C ILE A 22 -1.93 14.71 -12.51
N GLY A 23 -2.21 15.71 -13.35
CA GLY A 23 -3.38 16.58 -13.24
C GLY A 23 -3.27 17.65 -12.14
N SER A 24 -4.12 18.68 -12.23
CA SER A 24 -4.10 19.86 -11.35
C SER A 24 -4.32 19.52 -9.87
N HIS A 25 -5.26 18.63 -9.57
CA HIS A 25 -5.58 18.25 -8.19
C HIS A 25 -4.41 17.57 -7.46
N MET A 26 -3.63 16.73 -8.16
CA MET A 26 -2.46 16.10 -7.55
C MET A 26 -1.29 17.07 -7.44
N LEU A 27 -1.16 18.01 -8.38
CA LEU A 27 -0.16 19.07 -8.32
C LEU A 27 -0.34 19.97 -7.09
N GLU A 28 -1.58 20.37 -6.78
CA GLU A 28 -1.91 21.14 -5.57
C GLU A 28 -1.45 20.40 -4.31
N LYS A 29 -1.75 19.11 -4.20
CA LYS A 29 -1.32 18.29 -3.06
C LYS A 29 0.20 18.18 -2.94
N ILE A 30 0.92 18.08 -4.05
CA ILE A 30 2.40 18.02 -4.02
C ILE A 30 3.00 19.34 -3.51
N ILE A 31 2.39 20.47 -3.90
CA ILE A 31 2.77 21.79 -3.37
C ILE A 31 2.55 21.84 -1.86
N ASP A 32 1.45 21.30 -1.35
CA ASP A 32 1.19 21.23 0.09
C ASP A 32 2.15 20.29 0.83
N TRP A 33 2.65 19.24 0.17
CA TRP A 33 3.52 18.25 0.79
C TRP A 33 5.01 18.65 0.86
N SER A 34 5.43 19.68 0.12
CA SER A 34 6.83 20.04 -0.03
C SER A 34 7.04 21.56 0.06
N PRO A 35 8.05 22.04 0.82
CA PRO A 35 8.39 23.46 0.84
C PRO A 35 9.09 23.92 -0.46
N LYS A 36 9.50 22.98 -1.34
CA LYS A 36 10.10 23.28 -2.64
C LYS A 36 9.06 23.22 -3.74
N LYS A 37 9.16 24.13 -4.71
CA LYS A 37 8.29 24.09 -5.89
C LYS A 37 8.49 22.76 -6.63
N PRO A 38 7.42 22.08 -7.07
CA PRO A 38 7.55 20.78 -7.75
C PRO A 38 8.44 20.81 -9.00
N GLN A 39 8.52 21.97 -9.68
CA GLN A 39 9.34 22.14 -10.89
C GLN A 39 10.85 22.19 -10.60
N ASP A 40 11.23 22.51 -9.36
CA ASP A 40 12.61 22.65 -8.91
C ASP A 40 13.11 21.38 -8.18
N MET A 41 12.27 20.35 -8.09
CA MET A 41 12.61 19.06 -7.48
C MET A 41 13.16 18.08 -8.51
N GLU A 42 14.06 17.21 -8.08
CA GLU A 42 14.53 16.08 -8.90
C GLU A 42 13.39 15.09 -9.15
N TYR A 43 13.39 14.48 -10.33
CA TYR A 43 12.35 13.54 -10.75
C TYR A 43 12.16 12.38 -9.75
N ASP A 44 13.26 11.79 -9.30
CA ASP A 44 13.20 10.66 -8.35
C ASP A 44 12.66 11.07 -6.98
N ASP A 45 12.93 12.30 -6.54
CA ASP A 45 12.43 12.83 -5.27
C ASP A 45 10.93 13.12 -5.34
N LEU A 46 10.44 13.64 -6.47
CA LEU A 46 8.99 13.76 -6.72
C LEU A 46 8.31 12.39 -6.71
N ILE A 47 8.88 11.40 -7.40
CA ILE A 47 8.33 10.04 -7.41
C ILE A 47 8.32 9.46 -6.00
N LYS A 48 9.38 9.63 -5.21
CA LYS A 48 9.42 9.18 -3.81
C LYS A 48 8.38 9.89 -2.95
N LEU A 49 8.21 11.20 -3.11
CA LEU A 49 7.21 11.98 -2.37
C LEU A 49 5.79 11.51 -2.70
N ILE A 50 5.47 11.41 -3.99
CA ILE A 50 4.16 10.94 -4.47
C ILE A 50 3.92 9.51 -3.98
N LYS A 51 4.89 8.60 -4.16
CA LYS A 51 4.76 7.22 -3.66
C LYS A 51 4.56 7.18 -2.14
N GLY A 52 5.36 7.91 -1.37
CA GLY A 52 5.28 7.90 0.09
C GLY A 52 3.98 8.47 0.65
N LYS A 53 3.34 9.42 -0.04
CA LYS A 53 2.09 10.05 0.39
C LYS A 53 0.84 9.39 -0.20
N CYS A 54 0.89 8.94 -1.46
CA CYS A 54 -0.24 8.32 -2.14
C CYS A 54 -0.30 6.81 -1.95
N MET A 55 0.85 6.12 -1.88
CA MET A 55 0.89 4.71 -1.53
C MET A 55 0.96 4.63 -0.01
N LYS A 56 -0.21 4.53 0.64
CA LYS A 56 -0.25 4.07 2.03
C LYS A 56 0.59 2.80 2.11
N LYS A 57 1.57 2.74 3.02
CA LYS A 57 2.25 1.47 3.33
C LYS A 57 1.14 0.46 3.59
N PRO A 58 1.11 -0.68 2.87
CA PRO A 58 0.05 -1.64 3.06
C PRO A 58 0.08 -2.10 4.51
N ASN A 59 -1.08 -2.05 5.17
CA ASN A 59 -1.23 -2.59 6.51
C ASN A 59 -0.92 -4.09 6.44
N LEU A 60 0.23 -4.50 6.98
CA LEU A 60 0.69 -5.89 6.91
C LEU A 60 -0.32 -6.84 7.56
N ALA A 61 -1.00 -6.42 8.63
CA ALA A 61 -2.06 -7.21 9.24
C ALA A 61 -3.22 -7.43 8.25
N ALA A 62 -3.61 -6.39 7.50
CA ALA A 62 -4.65 -6.51 6.48
C ALA A 62 -4.25 -7.45 5.33
N LEU A 63 -3.02 -7.35 4.83
CA LEU A 63 -2.50 -8.24 3.78
C LEU A 63 -2.46 -9.69 4.25
N ARG A 64 -1.97 -9.93 5.47
CA ARG A 64 -1.88 -11.27 6.05
C ARG A 64 -3.25 -11.87 6.30
N VAL A 65 -4.20 -11.11 6.86
CA VAL A 65 -5.60 -11.55 7.02
C VAL A 65 -6.20 -11.91 5.66
N LYS A 66 -5.97 -11.09 4.62
CA LYS A 66 -6.41 -11.41 3.26
C LYS A 66 -5.81 -12.73 2.78
N PHE A 67 -4.50 -12.91 2.89
CA PHE A 67 -3.82 -14.13 2.48
C PHE A 67 -4.38 -15.38 3.17
N PHE A 68 -4.59 -15.35 4.48
CA PHE A 68 -5.13 -16.49 5.21
C PHE A 68 -6.62 -16.76 4.94
N ASN A 69 -7.36 -15.76 4.46
CA ASN A 69 -8.79 -15.88 4.12
C ASN A 69 -9.04 -16.14 2.63
N GLU A 70 -8.02 -16.01 1.78
CA GLU A 70 -8.15 -16.17 0.33
C GLU A 70 -8.46 -17.62 -0.03
N LYS A 71 -9.56 -17.83 -0.74
CA LYS A 71 -10.02 -19.14 -1.20
C LYS A 71 -10.06 -19.15 -2.72
N GLN A 72 -9.80 -20.31 -3.31
CA GLN A 72 -10.00 -20.51 -4.74
C GLN A 72 -11.45 -20.17 -5.12
N GLN A 73 -11.60 -19.33 -6.13
CA GLN A 73 -12.92 -18.91 -6.59
C GLN A 73 -13.57 -20.02 -7.44
N PRO A 74 -14.91 -20.12 -7.47
CA PRO A 74 -15.60 -21.07 -8.34
C PRO A 74 -15.17 -20.90 -9.81
N GLY A 75 -14.67 -21.97 -10.43
CA GLY A 75 -14.22 -21.95 -11.82
C GLY A 75 -12.78 -21.43 -12.05
N GLN A 76 -12.07 -21.00 -11.01
CA GLN A 76 -10.66 -20.59 -11.11
C GLN A 76 -9.75 -21.80 -11.34
N GLY A 77 -8.81 -21.70 -12.28
CA GLY A 77 -7.80 -22.75 -12.50
C GLY A 77 -6.79 -22.83 -11.35
N LEU A 78 -6.21 -24.01 -11.11
CA LEU A 78 -5.21 -24.18 -10.04
C LEU A 78 -3.95 -23.33 -10.24
N ASP A 79 -3.45 -23.25 -11.47
CA ASP A 79 -2.26 -22.43 -11.78
C ASP A 79 -2.51 -20.93 -11.54
N GLU A 80 -3.72 -20.46 -11.87
CA GLU A 80 -4.16 -19.10 -11.61
C GLU A 80 -4.23 -18.84 -10.10
N TYR A 81 -4.82 -19.77 -9.35
CA TYR A 81 -4.89 -19.69 -7.89
C TYR A 81 -3.49 -19.68 -7.25
N PHE A 82 -2.59 -20.59 -7.63
CA PHE A 82 -1.24 -20.64 -7.06
C PHE A 82 -0.43 -19.40 -7.42
N SER A 83 -0.55 -18.90 -8.64
CA SER A 83 0.10 -17.64 -9.04
C SER A 83 -0.41 -16.46 -8.22
N HIS A 84 -1.71 -16.38 -7.99
CA HIS A 84 -2.32 -15.36 -7.14
C HIS A 84 -1.83 -15.45 -5.69
N MET A 85 -1.84 -16.65 -5.11
CA MET A 85 -1.37 -16.89 -3.74
C MET A 85 0.12 -16.58 -3.57
N ALA A 86 0.96 -16.93 -4.55
CA ALA A 86 2.39 -16.61 -4.52
C ALA A 86 2.65 -15.09 -4.53
N GLN A 87 1.87 -14.34 -5.32
CA GLN A 87 1.94 -12.88 -5.33
C GLN A 87 1.49 -12.25 -4.01
N LEU A 88 0.43 -12.77 -3.38
CA LEU A 88 -0.01 -12.32 -2.06
C LEU A 88 1.04 -12.66 -0.98
N TYR A 89 1.58 -13.87 -0.99
CA TYR A 89 2.61 -14.32 -0.07
C TYR A 89 3.82 -13.38 -0.05
N GLY A 90 4.32 -13.00 -1.24
CA GLY A 90 5.46 -12.09 -1.37
C GLY A 90 5.22 -10.70 -0.76
N GLN A 91 3.98 -10.26 -0.62
CA GLN A 91 3.62 -8.97 -0.01
C GLN A 91 3.46 -9.06 1.51
N CYS A 92 3.20 -10.25 2.06
CA CYS A 92 2.84 -10.44 3.47
C CYS A 92 4.03 -10.40 4.45
N GLN A 93 5.27 -10.56 3.96
CA GLN A 93 6.48 -10.61 4.80
C GLN A 93 6.32 -11.56 6.00
N LEU A 94 5.85 -12.78 5.74
CA LEU A 94 5.56 -13.77 6.80
C LEU A 94 6.83 -14.26 7.50
N ASP A 95 7.97 -14.24 6.80
CA ASP A 95 9.30 -14.55 7.33
C ASP A 95 9.74 -13.61 8.47
N LYS A 96 9.14 -12.42 8.57
CA LYS A 96 9.47 -11.40 9.57
C LYS A 96 8.37 -11.22 10.63
N MET A 97 7.34 -12.06 10.59
CA MET A 97 6.19 -11.94 11.48
C MET A 97 6.56 -12.39 12.90
N THR A 98 6.18 -11.59 13.90
CA THR A 98 6.36 -11.95 15.31
C THR A 98 5.18 -12.76 15.83
N ALA A 99 5.34 -13.40 17.00
CA ALA A 99 4.25 -14.11 17.67
C ALA A 99 3.09 -13.15 18.05
N ASP A 100 3.40 -11.92 18.46
CA ASP A 100 2.39 -10.92 18.80
C ASP A 100 1.59 -10.49 17.56
N GLU A 101 2.28 -10.31 16.42
CA GLU A 101 1.62 -10.01 15.15
C GLU A 101 0.75 -11.19 14.68
N PHE A 102 1.18 -12.44 14.91
CA PHE A 102 0.32 -13.59 14.67
C PHE A 102 -0.94 -13.58 15.56
N GLY A 103 -0.80 -13.24 16.84
CA GLY A 103 -1.93 -13.05 17.75
C GLY A 103 -2.91 -11.98 17.27
N VAL A 104 -2.40 -10.87 16.72
CA VAL A 104 -3.24 -9.85 16.06
C VAL A 104 -4.06 -10.44 14.92
N LEU A 105 -3.48 -11.27 14.05
CA LEU A 105 -4.21 -11.89 12.94
C LEU A 105 -5.36 -12.77 13.43
N ALA A 106 -5.11 -13.60 14.45
CA ALA A 106 -6.12 -14.46 15.04
C ALA A 106 -7.29 -13.65 15.62
N VAL A 107 -7.00 -12.55 16.32
CA VAL A 107 -8.03 -11.64 16.84
C VAL A 107 -8.82 -10.99 15.71
N LEU A 108 -8.13 -10.44 14.70
CA LEU A 108 -8.79 -9.79 13.56
C LEU A 108 -9.68 -10.75 12.77
N GLN A 109 -9.26 -12.00 12.58
CA GLN A 109 -10.10 -13.04 11.95
C GLN A 109 -11.30 -13.42 12.82
N GLY A 110 -11.15 -13.41 14.15
CA GLY A 110 -12.22 -13.71 15.09
C GLY A 110 -13.24 -12.57 15.30
N LEU A 111 -12.96 -11.36 14.81
CA LEU A 111 -13.91 -10.23 14.92
C LEU A 111 -15.13 -10.48 14.01
N ALA A 112 -16.28 -10.67 14.64
CA ALA A 112 -17.58 -10.81 13.97
C ALA A 112 -18.11 -9.49 13.39
N GLN A 113 -17.66 -8.34 13.91
CA GLN A 113 -18.05 -7.03 13.42
C GLN A 113 -17.18 -6.64 12.22
N ASP A 114 -17.74 -6.79 11.02
CA ASP A 114 -17.04 -6.54 9.76
C ASP A 114 -16.61 -5.07 9.61
N ASP A 115 -17.43 -4.11 10.07
CA ASP A 115 -17.11 -2.68 9.98
C ASP A 115 -15.90 -2.30 10.86
N THR A 116 -15.87 -2.80 12.10
CA THR A 116 -14.75 -2.60 13.02
C THR A 116 -13.47 -3.24 12.46
N ARG A 117 -13.57 -4.46 11.92
CA ARG A 117 -12.45 -5.15 11.28
C ARG A 117 -11.92 -4.37 10.07
N GLN A 118 -12.82 -3.88 9.21
CA GLN A 118 -12.46 -3.12 8.03
C GLN A 118 -11.83 -1.77 8.37
N PHE A 119 -12.35 -1.07 9.40
CA PHE A 119 -11.76 0.16 9.92
C PHE A 119 -10.32 -0.07 10.39
N ILE A 120 -10.10 -1.10 11.22
CA ILE A 120 -8.78 -1.43 11.74
C ILE A 120 -7.82 -1.80 10.60
N MET A 121 -8.26 -2.61 9.64
CA MET A 121 -7.45 -3.03 8.48
C MET A 121 -7.12 -1.89 7.51
N THR A 122 -7.98 -0.87 7.39
CA THR A 122 -7.77 0.30 6.51
C THR A 122 -7.05 1.45 7.21
N SER A 123 -6.85 1.35 8.53
CA SER A 123 -6.05 2.30 9.30
C SER A 123 -4.62 2.36 8.78
N SER A 124 -4.04 3.55 8.77
CA SER A 124 -2.62 3.77 8.43
C SER A 124 -1.66 3.39 9.57
N THR A 125 -2.21 2.93 10.69
CA THR A 125 -1.47 2.61 11.91
C THR A 125 -0.91 1.21 11.80
N GLU A 126 0.35 1.04 12.19
CA GLU A 126 0.96 -0.27 12.28
C GLU A 126 0.40 -1.03 13.50
N ILE A 127 -0.11 -2.24 13.27
CA ILE A 127 -0.76 -3.04 14.31
C ILE A 127 0.17 -4.21 14.67
N LYS A 128 0.86 -4.08 15.80
CA LYS A 128 1.85 -5.06 16.27
C LYS A 128 1.43 -5.81 17.53
N SER A 129 0.32 -5.44 18.14
CA SER A 129 -0.15 -6.06 19.39
C SER A 129 -1.68 -6.04 19.50
N ILE A 130 -2.22 -6.97 20.28
CA ILE A 130 -3.66 -7.07 20.58
C ILE A 130 -4.15 -5.81 21.30
N SER A 131 -3.34 -5.24 22.19
CA SER A 131 -3.70 -3.99 22.88
C SER A 131 -3.96 -2.84 21.90
N LYS A 132 -3.24 -2.78 20.79
CA LYS A 132 -3.48 -1.76 19.76
C LYS A 132 -4.78 -2.01 19.00
N VAL A 133 -5.15 -3.28 18.79
CA VAL A 133 -6.45 -3.66 18.22
C VAL A 133 -7.59 -3.20 19.14
N GLN A 134 -7.44 -3.41 20.45
CA GLN A 134 -8.43 -2.96 21.44
C GLN A 134 -8.59 -1.44 21.47
N GLU A 135 -7.49 -0.70 21.42
CA GLU A 135 -7.50 0.78 21.37
C GLU A 135 -8.24 1.30 20.13
N LEU A 136 -8.05 0.66 18.97
CA LEU A 136 -8.72 1.06 17.72
C LEU A 136 -10.18 0.61 17.61
N ALA A 137 -10.57 -0.37 18.42
CA ALA A 137 -11.94 -0.91 18.46
C ALA A 137 -12.83 -0.24 19.52
N SER A 138 -12.24 0.58 20.41
CA SER A 138 -12.94 1.32 21.46
C SER A 138 -13.38 2.70 20.95
#